data_AF-A0A2K5H6S7-F1
#
_entry.id   AF-A0A2K5H6S7-F1
#
_cell.length_a   1.000
_cell.length_b   1.000
_cell.length_c   1.000
_cell.angle_alpha   90.00
_cell.angle_beta   90.00
_cell.angle_gamma   90.00
#
_symmetry.space_group_name_H-M   'P 1'
#
loop_
_entity.id
_entity.type
_entity.pdbx_description
1 polymer ?
#
loop_
_entity_poly.entity_id
_entity_poly.type
_entity_poly.pdbx_seq_one_letter_code
_entity_poly.pdbx_strand_id
1 'polypeptide(L)' 'MTTHLKKLKESYCQRQGIPMNSLRFLFEGQRIADNHTPKELRMEEEDVIEVYQEQTRGHSTV' A
#
# COMPACT_ATOMS: atom_id res chain seq x y z
N MET A 1 1.82 -14.32 11.05
CA MET A 1 2.82 -13.24 11.21
C MET A 1 2.19 -12.03 11.88
N THR A 2 2.87 -11.39 12.84
CA THR A 2 2.35 -10.24 13.62
C THR A 2 3.01 -8.91 13.24
N THR A 3 3.84 -8.89 12.20
CA THR A 3 4.53 -7.68 11.74
C THR A 3 3.55 -6.75 11.05
N HIS A 4 3.57 -5.48 11.44
CA HIS A 4 2.81 -4.42 10.78
C HIS A 4 3.25 -4.22 9.33
N LEU A 5 2.28 -4.10 8.42
CA LEU A 5 2.51 -3.88 6.99
C LEU A 5 3.07 -2.49 6.66
N LYS A 6 3.09 -1.55 7.64
CA LYS A 6 3.73 -0.24 7.49
C LYS A 6 5.16 -0.32 6.94
N LYS A 7 5.99 -1.21 7.51
CA LYS A 7 7.40 -1.35 7.09
C LYS A 7 7.54 -1.80 5.63
N LEU A 8 6.62 -2.63 5.16
CA LEU A 8 6.58 -3.09 3.76
C LEU A 8 6.27 -1.91 2.83
N LYS A 9 5.25 -1.12 3.17
CA LYS A 9 4.90 0.08 2.39
C LYS A 9 6.06 1.07 2.33
N GLU A 10 6.64 1.39 3.49
CA GLU A 10 7.78 2.32 3.58
C GLU A 10 8.96 1.84 2.74
N SER A 11 9.33 0.56 2.82
CA SER A 11 10.43 0.01 2.04
C SER A 11 10.17 0.07 0.53
N TYR A 12 8.93 -0.22 0.09
CA TYR A 12 8.55 -0.12 -1.32
C TYR A 12 8.60 1.33 -1.82
N CYS A 13 7.99 2.26 -1.07
CA CYS A 13 8.01 3.69 -1.37
C CYS A 13 9.44 4.24 -1.46
N GLN A 14 10.31 3.87 -0.52
CA GLN A 14 11.70 4.29 -0.52
C GLN A 14 12.48 3.76 -1.73
N ARG A 15 12.23 2.52 -2.15
CA ARG A 15 12.86 1.92 -3.35
C ARG A 15 12.38 2.57 -4.64
N GLN A 16 11.11 2.93 -4.73
CA GLN A 16 10.59 3.64 -5.90
C GLN A 16 10.90 5.15 -5.89
N GLY A 17 11.22 5.73 -4.75
CA GLY A 17 11.38 7.19 -4.60
C GLY A 17 10.04 7.94 -4.67
N ILE A 18 8.92 7.26 -4.41
CA ILE A 18 7.58 7.85 -4.44
C ILE A 18 7.09 8.00 -2.99
N PRO A 19 6.55 9.16 -2.61
CA PRO A 19 6.06 9.36 -1.26
C PRO A 19 4.83 8.48 -0.99
N MET A 20 4.71 7.97 0.23
CA MET A 20 3.70 6.98 0.61
C MET A 20 2.25 7.47 0.49
N ASN A 21 2.04 8.79 0.54
CA ASN A 21 0.75 9.43 0.29
C ASN A 21 0.33 9.40 -1.18
N SER A 22 1.27 9.18 -2.11
CA SER A 22 1.00 9.12 -3.55
C SER A 22 0.73 7.71 -4.04
N LEU A 23 0.70 6.72 -3.15
CA LEU A 23 0.44 5.32 -3.46
C LEU A 23 -0.68 4.75 -2.60
N ARG A 24 -1.49 3.87 -3.20
CA ARG A 24 -2.53 3.09 -2.54
C ARG A 24 -2.16 1.61 -2.63
N PHE A 25 -2.05 0.97 -1.48
CA PHE A 25 -1.82 -0.45 -1.35
C PHE A 25 -3.16 -1.15 -1.10
N LEU A 26 -3.51 -2.09 -1.97
CA LEU A 26 -4.72 -2.88 -1.93
C LEU A 26 -4.37 -4.37 -1.80
N PHE A 27 -5.18 -5.10 -1.05
CA PHE A 27 -5.16 -6.55 -1.01
C PHE A 27 -6.59 -7.03 -1.20
N GLU A 28 -6.82 -7.85 -2.24
CA GLU A 28 -8.17 -8.29 -2.65
C GLU A 28 -9.16 -7.11 -2.80
N GLY A 29 -8.69 -5.98 -3.33
CA GLY A 29 -9.49 -4.75 -3.46
C GLY A 29 -9.70 -3.94 -2.17
N GLN A 30 -9.27 -4.44 -1.00
CA GLN A 30 -9.35 -3.72 0.26
C GLN A 30 -8.08 -2.89 0.53
N ARG A 31 -8.25 -1.64 0.99
CA ARG A 31 -7.12 -0.79 1.38
C ARG A 31 -6.42 -1.33 2.63
N ILE A 32 -5.11 -1.51 2.50
CA ILE A 32 -4.25 -1.90 3.61
C ILE A 32 -3.96 -0.65 4.46
N ALA A 33 -4.26 -0.70 5.77
CA ALA A 33 -3.86 0.31 6.74
C ALA A 33 -2.46 0.01 7.30
N ASP A 34 -1.84 0.97 7.98
CA ASP A 34 -0.45 0.82 8.45
C ASP A 34 -0.33 -0.10 9.67
N ASN A 35 -1.41 -0.16 10.46
CA ASN A 35 -1.56 -1.04 11.61
C ASN A 35 -2.01 -2.46 11.23
N HIS A 36 -2.41 -2.71 9.98
CA HIS A 36 -2.80 -4.05 9.56
C HIS A 36 -1.61 -5.00 9.56
N THR A 37 -1.89 -6.24 9.95
CA THR A 37 -0.95 -7.35 9.89
C THR A 37 -1.38 -8.35 8.81
N PRO A 38 -0.45 -9.13 8.24
CA PRO A 38 -0.78 -10.21 7.31
C PRO A 38 -1.82 -11.18 7.88
N LYS A 39 -1.75 -11.48 9.19
CA LYS A 39 -2.69 -12.39 9.85
C LYS A 39 -4.13 -11.85 9.86
N GLU A 40 -4.32 -10.55 10.06
CA GLU A 40 -5.66 -9.94 10.05
C GLU A 40 -6.27 -9.92 8.66
N LEU A 41 -5.43 -9.71 7.65
CA LEU A 41 -5.84 -9.76 6.25
C LEU A 41 -5.91 -11.20 5.70
N ARG A 42 -5.61 -12.21 6.52
CA ARG A 42 -5.51 -13.62 6.11
C ARG A 42 -4.60 -13.85 4.91
N MET A 43 -3.54 -13.05 4.81
CA MET A 43 -2.52 -13.20 3.78
C MET A 43 -1.76 -14.50 3.97
N GLU A 44 -1.60 -15.23 2.88
CA GLU A 44 -0.79 -16.42 2.75
C GLU A 44 0.56 -16.11 2.09
N GLU A 45 1.43 -17.10 2.01
CA GLU A 45 2.66 -16.99 1.23
C GLU A 45 2.28 -16.93 -0.25
N GLU A 46 3.03 -16.16 -1.05
CA GLU A 46 2.79 -15.92 -2.48
C GLU A 46 1.62 -14.98 -2.83
N ASP A 47 0.90 -14.46 -1.83
CA ASP A 47 -0.13 -13.44 -2.03
C ASP A 47 0.44 -12.13 -2.61
N VAL A 48 -0.39 -11.44 -3.41
CA VAL A 48 -0.01 -10.24 -4.15
C VAL A 48 -0.71 -9.01 -3.56
N ILE A 49 0.08 -7.97 -3.29
CA ILE A 49 -0.43 -6.64 -2.94
C ILE A 49 -0.43 -5.78 -4.20
N GLU A 50 -1.59 -5.25 -4.56
CA GLU A 50 -1.74 -4.33 -5.68
C GLU A 50 -1.37 -2.92 -5.24
N VAL A 51 -0.58 -2.22 -6.05
CA VAL A 51 -0.14 -0.85 -5.76
C VAL A 51 -0.56 0.07 -6.89
N TYR A 52 -1.37 1.07 -6.56
CA TYR A 52 -1.85 2.08 -7.51
C TYR A 52 -1.33 3.46 -7.13
N GLN A 53 -1.15 4.34 -8.10
CA GLN A 53 -0.93 5.75 -7.79
C GLN A 53 -2.22 6.34 -7.20
N GLU A 54 -2.07 7.01 -6.06
CA GLU A 54 -3.15 7.82 -5.50
C GLU A 54 -3.40 8.95 -6.49
N GLN A 55 -4.53 8.88 -7.20
CA GLN A 55 -4.94 9.95 -8.10
C GLN A 55 -5.28 11.20 -7.27
N THR A 56 -4.28 12.05 -7.05
CA THR A 56 -4.50 13.43 -6.66
C THR A 56 -5.03 14.15 -7.90
N ARG A 57 -6.27 14.60 -7.80
CA ARG A 57 -6.99 15.28 -8.88
C ARG A 57 -6.13 16.45 -9.35
N GLY A 58 -5.50 16.29 -10.51
CA GLY A 58 -4.71 17.33 -11.14
C GLY A 58 -5.58 18.55 -11.38
N HIS A 59 -5.08 19.70 -10.95
CA HIS A 59 -5.63 21.02 -11.19
C HIS A 59 -5.72 21.22 -12.71
N SER A 60 -6.85 20.87 -13.34
CA SER A 60 -7.17 21.34 -14.69
C SER A 60 -7.59 22.80 -14.57
N THR A 61 -6.61 23.71 -14.53
CA THR A 61 -6.85 25.08 -14.99
C THR A 61 -7.04 25.01 -16.50
N VAL A 62 -8.31 24.96 -16.91
CA VAL A 62 -8.73 25.46 -18.23
C VAL A 62 -8.86 26.97 -18.18
#